data_AF-A0A522S032-F1
#
_entry.id   AF-A0A522S032-F1
#
_cell.length_a   1.000
_cell.length_b   1.000
_cell.length_c   1.000
_cell.angle_alpha   90.00
_cell.angle_beta   90.00
_cell.angle_gamma   90.00
#
_symmetry.space_group_name_H-M   'P 1'
#
loop_
_entity.id
_entity.type
_entity.pdbx_description
1 polymer ?
#
loop_
_entity_poly.entity_id
_entity_poly.type
_entity_poly.pdbx_seq_one_letter_code
_entity_poly.pdbx_strand_id
1 'polypeptide(L)'
;MSDIVVKLNINPAPGKAAVTCEPAEFSANRGNQEIKWKPGGNEGFTFYSLTGLSDNPPFSGLNVIDDEITINDNDQAANEYTYTITVVADANGGHYTTQVSNSAATTTPPCIKNQ
;
A
#
# COMPACT_ATOMS: atom_id res chain seq x y z
N MET A 1 -14.63 8.35 4.54
CA MET A 1 -13.91 7.09 4.31
C MET A 1 -13.12 7.32 3.04
N SER A 2 -11.83 7.60 3.18
CA SER A 2 -10.97 7.86 2.03
C SER A 2 -10.19 6.57 1.81
N ASP A 3 -10.42 5.90 0.70
CA ASP A 3 -9.70 4.67 0.36
C ASP A 3 -8.36 5.03 -0.28
N ILE A 4 -7.35 4.18 -0.12
CA ILE A 4 -6.07 4.29 -0.82
C ILE A 4 -6.20 3.49 -2.12
N VAL A 5 -6.06 4.16 -3.24
CA VAL A 5 -6.08 3.55 -4.56
C VAL A 5 -4.72 2.93 -4.87
N VAL A 6 -4.70 1.70 -5.37
CA VAL A 6 -3.50 0.97 -5.79
C VAL A 6 -3.54 0.74 -7.29
N LYS A 7 -2.45 1.06 -7.96
CA LYS A 7 -2.28 0.89 -9.40
C LYS A 7 -1.06 0.03 -9.71
N LEU A 8 -1.12 -0.68 -10.84
CA LEU A 8 -0.04 -1.51 -11.32
C LEU A 8 0.42 -1.06 -12.72
N ASN A 9 1.73 -0.84 -12.85
CA ASN A 9 2.42 -0.74 -14.12
C ASN A 9 3.55 -1.77 -14.16
N ILE A 10 3.35 -2.87 -14.89
CA ILE A 10 4.34 -3.95 -15.04
C ILE A 10 5.60 -3.55 -15.82
N ASN A 11 5.58 -2.39 -16.48
CA ASN A 11 6.71 -1.80 -17.21
C ASN A 11 6.96 -0.36 -16.73
N PRO A 12 7.34 -0.16 -15.45
CA PRO A 12 7.56 1.17 -14.92
C PRO A 12 8.79 1.82 -15.56
N ALA A 13 8.79 3.15 -15.67
CA ALA A 13 9.99 3.88 -16.06
C ALA A 13 11.16 3.60 -15.09
N PRO A 14 12.43 3.67 -15.54
CA PRO A 14 13.58 3.44 -14.67
C PRO A 14 13.50 4.28 -13.38
N GLY A 15 13.69 3.62 -12.23
CA GLY A 15 13.65 4.28 -10.91
C GLY A 15 12.25 4.57 -10.36
N LYS A 16 11.20 4.01 -10.97
CA LYS A 16 9.81 4.02 -10.47
C LYS A 16 9.39 2.63 -9.98
N ALA A 17 8.54 2.60 -8.97
CA ALA A 17 7.90 1.37 -8.50
C ALA A 17 6.85 0.90 -9.51
N ALA A 18 6.67 -0.42 -9.61
CA ALA A 18 5.62 -1.00 -10.43
C ALA A 18 4.24 -0.84 -9.80
N VAL A 19 4.16 -0.90 -8.46
CA VAL A 19 2.93 -0.64 -7.71
C VAL A 19 2.98 0.75 -7.11
N THR A 20 1.90 1.51 -7.23
CA THR A 20 1.79 2.87 -6.66
C THR A 20 0.51 3.04 -5.87
N CYS A 21 0.55 3.87 -4.82
CA CYS A 21 -0.61 4.23 -4.01
C CYS A 21 -1.03 5.68 -4.25
N GLU A 22 -2.34 5.94 -4.27
CA GLU A 22 -2.96 7.26 -4.39
C GLU A 22 -4.05 7.43 -3.31
N PRO A 23 -3.85 8.30 -2.30
CA PRO A 23 -2.64 9.08 -2.08
C PRO A 23 -1.45 8.19 -1.69
N ALA A 24 -0.23 8.64 -2.00
CA ALA A 24 0.99 7.96 -1.55
C ALA A 24 1.21 8.14 -0.03
N GLU A 25 0.82 9.31 0.49
CA GLU A 25 0.79 9.60 1.92
C GLU A 25 -0.66 9.69 2.38
N PHE A 26 -1.11 8.66 3.09
CA PHE A 26 -2.48 8.61 3.58
C PHE A 26 -2.59 9.28 4.96
N SER A 27 -3.44 10.29 5.06
CA SER A 27 -3.71 10.98 6.33
C SER A 27 -4.72 10.21 7.17
N ALA A 28 -4.25 9.58 8.25
CA ALA A 28 -5.08 8.87 9.21
C ALA A 28 -5.46 9.75 10.42
N ASN A 29 -6.60 9.45 11.04
CA ASN A 29 -7.22 10.26 12.08
C ASN A 29 -7.14 9.60 13.47
N ARG A 30 -5.90 9.37 13.93
CA ARG A 30 -5.57 8.88 15.27
C ARG A 30 -6.42 7.73 15.80
N GLY A 31 -6.36 6.58 15.12
CA GLY A 31 -6.57 5.32 15.81
C GLY A 31 -8.03 4.95 16.04
N ASN A 32 -8.93 5.45 15.20
CA ASN A 32 -10.35 5.07 15.22
C ASN A 32 -10.93 4.97 13.82
N GLN A 33 -10.23 4.28 12.93
CA GLN A 33 -10.71 4.05 11.57
C GLN A 33 -10.16 2.77 10.95
N GLU A 34 -10.90 2.25 9.97
CA GLU A 34 -10.41 1.23 9.06
C GLU A 34 -9.77 1.92 7.85
N ILE A 35 -8.59 1.46 7.45
CA ILE A 35 -7.88 1.90 6.26
C ILE A 35 -7.98 0.80 5.22
N LYS A 36 -8.36 1.19 4.00
CA LYS A 36 -8.60 0.27 2.89
C LYS A 36 -7.68 0.59 1.72
N TRP A 37 -7.14 -0.43 1.08
CA TRP A 37 -6.48 -0.35 -0.21
C TRP A 37 -7.33 -1.07 -1.26
N LYS A 38 -7.59 -0.39 -2.37
CA LYS A 38 -8.41 -0.93 -3.47
C LYS A 38 -7.74 -0.69 -4.81
N PRO A 39 -7.98 -1.52 -5.83
CA PRO A 39 -7.54 -1.25 -7.18
C PRO A 39 -8.10 0.09 -7.69
N GLY A 40 -7.34 0.81 -8.52
CA GLY A 40 -7.77 2.06 -9.18
C GLY A 40 -8.80 1.90 -10.30
N GLY A 41 -9.47 0.76 -10.35
CA GLY A 41 -10.28 0.29 -11.46
C GLY A 41 -9.95 -1.17 -11.76
N ASN A 42 -10.12 -1.57 -13.02
CA ASN A 42 -9.79 -2.94 -13.44
C ASN A 42 -8.30 -3.04 -13.80
N GLU A 43 -7.43 -3.01 -12.78
CA GLU A 43 -5.98 -2.91 -12.92
C GLU A 43 -5.29 -4.24 -13.26
N GLY A 44 -6.02 -5.36 -13.31
CA GLY A 44 -5.49 -6.67 -13.72
C GLY A 44 -4.43 -7.22 -12.76
N PHE A 45 -4.69 -7.14 -11.46
CA PHE A 45 -3.86 -7.74 -10.42
C PHE A 45 -4.72 -8.18 -9.24
N THR A 46 -4.16 -9.05 -8.41
CA THR A 46 -4.69 -9.42 -7.09
C THR A 46 -3.73 -9.02 -5.98
N PHE A 47 -4.26 -8.61 -4.82
CA PHE A 47 -3.42 -8.33 -3.66
C PHE A 47 -2.82 -9.61 -3.08
N TYR A 48 -1.51 -9.57 -2.82
CA TYR A 48 -0.78 -10.71 -2.24
C TYR A 48 -0.44 -10.49 -0.76
N SER A 49 0.09 -9.31 -0.42
CA SER A 49 0.51 -9.02 0.95
C SER A 49 0.65 -7.52 1.23
N LEU A 50 0.46 -7.14 2.49
CA LEU A 50 0.89 -5.86 3.05
C LEU A 50 1.90 -6.12 4.16
N THR A 51 3.02 -5.41 4.15
CA THR A 51 4.08 -5.54 5.17
C THR A 51 4.54 -4.15 5.66
N GLY A 52 5.18 -4.10 6.82
CA GLY A 52 5.63 -2.87 7.47
C GLY A 52 4.62 -2.25 8.45
N LEU A 53 3.35 -2.68 8.39
CA LEU A 53 2.28 -2.21 9.28
C LEU A 53 1.75 -3.30 10.21
N SER A 54 1.65 -4.56 9.75
CA SER A 54 0.98 -5.65 10.48
C SER A 54 1.66 -6.08 11.78
N ASP A 55 2.97 -5.90 11.89
CA ASP A 55 3.77 -6.28 13.07
C ASP A 55 4.15 -5.07 13.94
N ASN A 56 3.74 -3.86 13.54
CA ASN A 56 4.05 -2.63 14.24
C ASN A 56 2.82 -2.21 15.05
N PRO A 57 2.79 -2.36 16.39
CA PRO A 57 1.74 -1.73 17.17
C PRO A 57 1.81 -0.23 16.83
N PRO A 58 0.72 0.32 16.30
CA PRO A 58 -0.65 0.06 16.76
C PRO A 58 -1.67 -0.35 15.66
N PHE A 59 -1.23 -0.78 14.48
CA PHE A 59 -2.14 -1.30 13.45
C PHE A 59 -2.51 -2.76 13.71
N SER A 60 -3.73 -3.17 13.35
CA SER A 60 -4.22 -4.53 13.63
C SER A 60 -5.25 -5.02 12.62
N GLY A 61 -5.58 -6.31 12.67
CA GLY A 61 -6.66 -6.87 11.84
C GLY A 61 -6.36 -6.80 10.34
N LEU A 62 -5.09 -6.96 9.96
CA LEU A 62 -4.73 -7.05 8.55
C LEU A 62 -5.52 -8.17 7.88
N ASN A 63 -6.28 -7.81 6.87
CA ASN A 63 -6.99 -8.73 5.99
C ASN A 63 -6.60 -8.40 4.55
N VAL A 64 -6.13 -9.43 3.83
CA VAL A 64 -5.73 -9.32 2.43
C VAL A 64 -6.59 -10.27 1.63
N ILE A 65 -7.38 -9.74 0.71
CA ILE A 65 -8.16 -10.49 -0.26
C ILE A 65 -7.86 -9.93 -1.66
N ASP A 66 -8.23 -10.67 -2.70
CA ASP A 66 -7.85 -10.39 -4.09
C ASP A 66 -8.08 -8.91 -4.50
N ASP A 67 -9.22 -8.33 -4.13
CA ASP A 67 -9.65 -6.99 -4.53
C ASP A 67 -9.58 -5.91 -3.44
N GLU A 68 -9.15 -6.25 -2.22
CA GLU A 68 -9.07 -5.28 -1.11
C GLU A 68 -8.03 -5.70 -0.07
N ILE A 69 -7.30 -4.72 0.46
CA ILE A 69 -6.60 -4.88 1.74
C ILE A 69 -7.32 -4.00 2.77
N THR A 70 -7.53 -4.52 3.97
CA THR A 70 -8.03 -3.72 5.10
C THR A 70 -7.12 -3.87 6.32
N ILE A 71 -7.00 -2.78 7.08
CA ILE A 71 -6.36 -2.78 8.39
C ILE A 71 -7.09 -1.80 9.32
N ASN A 72 -7.12 -2.12 10.60
CA ASN A 72 -7.61 -1.22 11.63
C ASN A 72 -6.46 -0.38 12.15
N ASP A 73 -6.64 0.93 12.11
CA ASP A 73 -5.78 1.89 12.77
C ASP A 73 -6.26 2.09 14.21
N ASN A 74 -5.41 1.72 15.18
CA ASN A 74 -5.60 2.02 16.60
C ASN A 74 -4.49 2.97 17.13
N ASP A 75 -3.75 3.62 16.24
CA ASP A 75 -2.68 4.53 16.62
C ASP A 75 -3.21 5.83 17.19
N GLN A 76 -2.84 6.17 18.42
CA GLN A 76 -3.15 7.48 18.98
C GLN A 76 -1.98 8.48 18.89
N ALA A 77 -0.80 8.01 18.47
CA ALA A 77 0.39 8.82 18.34
C ALA A 77 0.46 9.52 16.98
N ALA A 78 1.01 10.73 16.94
CA ALA A 78 1.25 11.43 15.68
C ALA A 78 2.56 10.96 15.07
N ASN A 79 2.50 9.99 14.15
CA ASN A 79 3.65 9.31 13.56
C ASN A 79 3.44 8.99 12.08
N GLU A 80 4.53 8.65 11.39
CA GLU A 80 4.52 8.18 10.00
C GLU A 80 4.96 6.72 9.92
N TYR A 81 4.22 5.92 9.16
CA TYR A 81 4.47 4.49 8.98
C TYR A 81 4.54 4.14 7.50
N THR A 82 5.74 3.81 7.02
CA THR A 82 5.94 3.32 5.66
C THR A 82 5.53 1.87 5.52
N TYR A 83 5.04 1.49 4.34
CA TYR A 83 4.56 0.15 4.10
C TYR A 83 4.89 -0.34 2.69
N THR A 84 4.87 -1.66 2.51
CA THR A 84 5.06 -2.29 1.21
C THR A 84 3.86 -3.17 0.86
N ILE A 85 3.28 -2.90 -0.31
CA ILE A 85 2.27 -3.76 -0.92
C ILE A 85 2.94 -4.63 -1.96
N THR A 86 2.59 -5.91 -1.98
CA THR A 86 2.88 -6.84 -3.07
C THR A 86 1.57 -7.21 -3.75
N VAL A 87 1.56 -7.18 -5.08
CA VAL A 87 0.45 -7.67 -5.92
C VAL A 87 0.96 -8.74 -6.88
N VAL A 88 0.07 -9.63 -7.31
CA VAL A 88 0.32 -10.57 -8.41
C VAL A 88 -0.37 -10.05 -9.65
N ALA A 89 0.39 -9.82 -10.73
CA ALA A 89 -0.17 -9.34 -11.98
C ALA A 89 -0.86 -10.48 -12.74
N ASP A 90 -2.09 -10.28 -13.19
CA ASP A 90 -2.85 -11.30 -13.94
C ASP A 90 -2.21 -11.59 -15.31
N ALA A 91 -1.54 -10.59 -15.89
CA ALA A 91 -0.93 -10.67 -17.20
C ALA A 91 0.22 -11.69 -17.30
N ASN A 92 0.95 -11.93 -16.20
CA ASN A 92 2.14 -12.78 -16.21
C ASN A 92 2.39 -13.58 -14.93
N GLY A 93 1.54 -13.46 -13.91
CA GLY A 93 1.71 -14.10 -12.60
C GLY A 93 2.89 -13.56 -11.78
N GLY A 94 3.50 -12.45 -12.21
CA GLY A 94 4.66 -11.84 -11.57
C GLY A 94 4.27 -11.08 -10.31
N HIS A 95 5.18 -11.11 -9.32
CA HIS A 95 5.03 -10.32 -8.10
C HIS A 95 5.63 -8.93 -8.30
N TYR A 96 4.84 -7.90 -8.01
CA TYR A 96 5.24 -6.50 -8.13
C TYR A 96 5.00 -5.79 -6.81
N THR A 97 5.85 -4.83 -6.48
CA THR A 97 5.78 -4.14 -5.18
C THR A 97 5.85 -2.63 -5.30
N THR A 98 5.51 -1.96 -4.21
CA THR A 98 5.68 -0.51 -4.04
C THR A 98 7.14 -0.11 -3.77
N GLN A 99 8.05 -1.07 -3.61
CA GLN A 99 9.48 -0.82 -3.46
C GLN A 99 10.16 -0.64 -4.81
N VAL A 100 11.24 0.14 -4.83
CA VAL A 100 12.14 0.27 -5.98
C VAL A 100 13.47 -0.36 -5.60
N SER A 101 13.95 -1.30 -6.40
CA SER A 101 15.20 -2.03 -6.16
C SER A 101 16.46 -1.33 -6.68
N ASN A 102 16.35 -0.10 -7.21
CA ASN A 102 17.46 0.62 -7.85
C ASN A 102 17.85 1.88 -7.05
N SER A 103 19.16 2.15 -6.90
CA SER A 103 19.70 3.31 -6.16
C SER A 103 19.31 4.68 -6.74
N ALA A 104 18.75 4.73 -7.95
CA ALA A 104 18.20 5.94 -8.57
C ALA A 104 16.69 6.14 -8.29
N ALA A 105 16.13 5.46 -7.28
CA ALA A 105 14.72 5.57 -6.92
C ALA A 105 14.32 7.02 -6.64
N THR A 106 13.27 7.50 -7.29
CA THR A 106 12.71 8.85 -7.08
C THR A 106 11.32 8.84 -6.44
N THR A 107 10.81 7.66 -6.12
CA THR A 107 9.50 7.47 -5.50
C THR A 107 9.66 7.31 -3.99
N THR A 108 8.99 8.19 -3.25
CA THR A 108 8.78 8.02 -1.81
C THR A 108 7.94 6.77 -1.58
N PRO A 109 8.34 5.84 -0.69
CA PRO A 109 7.50 4.72 -0.30
C PRO A 109 6.15 5.22 0.22
N PRO A 110 5.05 4.51 -0.06
CA PRO A 110 3.77 4.92 0.46
C PRO A 110 3.75 4.76 1.99
N CYS A 111 3.03 5.66 2.66
CA CYS A 111 2.99 5.71 4.12
C CYS A 111 1.62 6.12 4.66
N ILE A 112 1.35 5.76 5.91
CA ILE A 112 0.26 6.28 6.72
C ILE A 112 0.84 7.37 7.62
N LYS A 113 0.35 8.60 7.47
CA LYS A 113 0.59 9.71 8.38
C LYS A 113 -0.57 9.78 9.35
N ASN A 114 -0.38 9.26 10.56
CA ASN A 114 -1.38 9.36 11.59
C ASN A 114 -1.26 10.73 12.28
N GLN A 115 -2.28 11.58 12.19
CA GLN A 115 -2.19 12.99 12.59
C GLN A 115 -3.43 13.52 13.28
#